data_AF-A0A7X0NKF8-F1
#
_entry.id   AF-A0A7X0NKF8-F1
#
_cell.length_a   1.000
_cell.length_b   1.000
_cell.length_c   1.000
_cell.angle_alpha   90.00
_cell.angle_beta   90.00
_cell.angle_gamma   90.00
#
_symmetry.space_group_name_H-M   'P 1'
#
loop_
_entity.id
_entity.type
_entity.pdbx_description
1 polymer ?
#
loop_
_entity_poly.entity_id
_entity_poly.type
_entity_poly.pdbx_seq_one_letter_code
_entity_poly.pdbx_strand_id
1 'polypeptide(L)' 'MTQARSKQVSLEDTRYYHLISRCVRRAYLCGEDSHTNQSFEHRRQWMVNRIRFLTSVFAIDVVKS' A
#
# COMPACT_ATOMS: atom_id res chain seq x y z
N MET A 1 -11.27 14.23 -10.99
CA MET A 1 -10.92 13.52 -12.24
C MET A 1 -9.78 12.55 -11.96
N THR A 2 -9.84 11.33 -12.50
CA THR A 2 -8.72 10.40 -12.50
C THR A 2 -7.65 10.87 -13.50
N GLN A 3 -6.40 10.97 -13.07
CA GLN A 3 -5.28 11.25 -13.96
C GLN A 3 -4.60 9.96 -14.38
N ALA A 4 -4.03 9.92 -15.59
CA ALA A 4 -3.26 8.78 -16.06
C ALA A 4 -2.02 8.57 -15.19
N ARG A 5 -1.70 7.31 -14.85
CA ARG A 5 -0.60 6.97 -13.93
C ARG A 5 0.76 7.51 -14.40
N SER A 6 0.97 7.59 -15.71
CA SER A 6 2.18 8.20 -16.32
C SER A 6 2.33 9.70 -16.03
N LYS A 7 1.25 10.41 -15.70
CA LYS A 7 1.28 11.82 -15.31
C LYS A 7 1.33 12.04 -13.81
N GLN A 8 1.16 10.98 -13.02
CA GLN A 8 1.18 11.04 -11.55
C GLN A 8 2.58 10.78 -10.96
N VAL A 9 3.51 10.28 -11.79
CA VAL A 9 4.86 9.91 -11.38
C VAL A 9 5.86 10.61 -12.29
N SER A 10 6.61 11.55 -11.74
CA SER A 10 7.75 12.22 -12.37
C SER A 10 9.05 11.70 -11.76
N LEU A 11 9.87 11.01 -12.57
CA LEU A 11 11.18 10.53 -12.12
C LEU A 11 12.21 11.67 -12.02
N GLU A 12 11.98 12.79 -12.71
CA GLU A 12 12.83 13.98 -12.70
C GLU A 12 12.69 14.75 -11.40
N ASP A 13 11.46 14.89 -10.89
CA ASP A 13 11.17 15.68 -9.69
C ASP A 13 11.48 14.92 -8.40
N THR A 14 11.09 13.64 -8.31
CA THR A 14 11.41 12.81 -7.15
C THR A 14 11.48 11.33 -7.51
N ARG A 15 12.55 10.67 -7.07
CA ARG A 15 12.71 9.21 -7.19
C ARG A 15 11.95 8.45 -6.10
N TYR A 16 11.41 9.15 -5.11
CA TYR A 16 10.72 8.57 -3.95
C TYR A 16 9.30 9.08 -3.83
N TYR A 17 8.36 8.15 -3.64
CA TYR A 17 6.95 8.44 -3.46
C TYR A 17 6.44 7.80 -2.16
N HIS A 18 5.83 8.61 -1.29
CA HIS A 18 5.10 8.10 -0.13
C HIS A 18 3.68 7.75 -0.57
N LEU A 19 3.38 6.46 -0.62
CA LEU A 19 2.06 5.95 -1.01
C LEU A 19 1.26 5.52 0.22
N ILE A 20 -0.03 5.88 0.25
CA ILE A 20 -0.99 5.46 1.26
C ILE A 20 -2.20 4.88 0.56
N SER A 21 -2.65 3.71 1.01
CA SER A 21 -3.94 3.13 0.60
C SER A 21 -4.87 3.07 1.81
N ARG A 22 -6.12 3.53 1.63
CA ARG A 22 -7.15 3.47 2.67
C ARG A 22 -8.26 2.53 2.23
N CYS A 23 -8.66 1.66 3.15
CA CYS A 23 -9.83 0.83 2.97
C CYS A 23 -11.09 1.67 3.17
N VAL A 24 -12.06 1.52 2.27
CA VAL A 24 -13.40 2.10 2.44
C VAL A 24 -14.32 1.08 3.12
N ARG A 25 -15.45 1.56 3.66
CA ARG A 25 -16.51 0.70 4.24
C ARG A 25 -16.00 -0.28 5.32
N ARG A 26 -14.97 0.09 6.09
CA ARG A 26 -14.38 -0.76 7.14
C ARG A 26 -13.84 -2.11 6.62
N ALA A 27 -13.45 -2.19 5.36
CA ALA A 27 -12.79 -3.38 4.78
C ALA A 27 -11.29 -3.43 5.16
N TYR A 28 -10.97 -3.43 6.46
CA TYR A 28 -9.60 -3.38 6.97
C TYR A 28 -8.70 -4.45 6.33
N LEU A 29 -7.57 -4.02 5.76
CA LEU A 29 -6.55 -4.94 5.26
C LEU A 29 -5.73 -5.54 6.42
N CYS A 30 -5.45 -4.76 7.45
CA CYS A 30 -4.86 -5.15 8.74
C CYS A 30 -5.24 -4.13 9.83
N GLY A 31 -4.83 -4.35 11.07
CA GLY A 31 -5.19 -3.50 12.22
C GLY A 31 -6.50 -3.91 12.89
N GLU A 32 -7.00 -3.06 13.78
CA GLU A 32 -8.19 -3.32 14.59
C GLU A 32 -9.34 -2.39 14.22
N ASP A 33 -10.55 -2.95 14.15
CA ASP A 33 -11.77 -2.19 13.98
C ASP A 33 -12.24 -1.66 15.34
N SER A 34 -12.13 -0.35 15.55
CA SER A 34 -12.45 0.30 16.82
C SER A 34 -13.93 0.20 17.25
N HIS A 35 -14.85 -0.19 16.36
CA HIS A 35 -16.26 -0.32 16.69
C HIS A 35 -16.67 -1.76 17.03
N THR A 36 -16.02 -2.77 16.44
CA THR A 36 -16.28 -4.19 16.75
C THR A 36 -15.19 -4.83 17.62
N ASN A 37 -14.08 -4.14 17.85
CA ASN A 37 -12.84 -4.68 18.44
C ASN A 37 -12.29 -5.90 17.68
N GLN A 38 -12.66 -6.07 16.41
CA GLN A 38 -12.17 -7.18 15.61
C GLN A 38 -10.77 -6.88 15.08
N SER A 39 -9.84 -7.80 15.32
CA SER A 39 -8.47 -7.70 14.83
C SER A 39 -8.28 -8.40 13.48
N PHE A 40 -7.76 -7.67 12.50
CA PHE A 40 -7.37 -8.15 11.17
C PHE A 40 -5.86 -8.33 11.03
N GLU A 41 -5.14 -8.25 12.15
CA GLU A 41 -3.68 -8.25 12.20
C GLU A 41 -3.05 -9.52 11.62
N HIS A 42 -3.77 -10.65 11.70
CA HIS A 42 -3.41 -11.93 11.08
C HIS A 42 -3.12 -11.83 9.57
N ARG A 43 -3.60 -10.80 8.88
CA ARG A 43 -3.39 -10.58 7.44
C ARG A 43 -2.13 -9.78 7.11
N ARG A 44 -1.49 -9.14 8.10
CA ARG A 44 -0.33 -8.24 7.87
C ARG A 44 0.79 -8.95 7.12
N GLN A 45 1.20 -10.13 7.58
CA GLN A 45 2.32 -10.83 6.97
C GLN A 45 2.06 -11.23 5.52
N TRP A 46 0.83 -11.68 5.23
CA TRP A 46 0.40 -11.98 3.86
C TRP A 46 0.51 -10.75 2.96
N MET A 47 0.08 -9.59 3.44
CA MET A 47 0.12 -8.33 2.70
C MET A 47 1.56 -7.87 2.44
N VAL A 48 2.43 -7.95 3.45
CA VAL A 48 3.87 -7.63 3.31
C VAL A 48 4.52 -8.54 2.27
N ASN A 49 4.24 -9.84 2.31
CA ASN A 49 4.77 -10.80 1.34
C ASN A 49 4.27 -10.49 -0.07
N ARG A 50 2.99 -10.14 -0.21
CA ARG A 50 2.39 -9.77 -1.50
C ARG A 50 3.02 -8.50 -2.06
N ILE A 51 3.25 -7.47 -1.24
CA ILE A 51 3.92 -6.24 -1.67
C ILE A 51 5.35 -6.55 -2.12
N ARG A 52 6.13 -7.31 -1.34
CA ARG A 52 7.50 -7.72 -1.71
C ARG A 52 7.56 -8.50 -3.02
N PHE A 53 6.58 -9.37 -3.26
CA PHE A 53 6.48 -10.08 -4.54
C PHE A 53 6.23 -9.09 -5.69
N LEU A 54 5.25 -8.19 -5.56
CA LEU A 54 4.93 -7.23 -6.60
C LEU A 54 6.09 -6.28 -6.90
N THR A 55 6.85 -5.86 -5.88
CA THR A 55 8.00 -4.98 -6.07
C THR A 55 9.09 -5.66 -6.91
N SER A 56 9.31 -6.96 -6.73
CA SER A 56 10.23 -7.74 -7.58
C SER A 56 9.75 -7.86 -9.04
N VAL A 57 8.43 -7.90 -9.27
CA VAL A 57 7.84 -8.01 -10.62
C VAL A 57 7.88 -6.67 -11.35
N PHE A 58 7.65 -5.57 -10.65
CA PHE A 58 7.57 -4.22 -11.25
C PHE A 58 8.89 -3.46 -11.25
N ALA A 59 9.99 -4.08 -10.80
CA ALA A 59 11.32 -3.45 -10.69
C ALA A 59 11.27 -2.10 -9.92
N ILE A 60 10.54 -2.08 -8.80
CA ILE A 60 10.46 -0.94 -7.89
C ILE A 60 11.02 -1.31 -6.52
N ASP A 61 11.66 -0.37 -5.85
CA ASP A 61 12.13 -0.55 -4.48
C ASP A 61 11.14 0.01 -3.46
N VAL A 62 11.08 -0.64 -2.30
CA VAL A 62 10.35 -0.14 -1.13
C VAL A 62 11.36 0.16 -0.03
N VAL A 63 11.49 1.43 0.32
CA VAL A 63 12.27 1.86 1.46
C VAL A 63 11.58 1.36 2.73
N LYS A 64 12.32 0.65 3.60
CA LYS A 64 11.82 0.32 4.93
C LYS A 64 11.80 1.61 5.77
N SER A 65 10.62 1.94 6.29
CA SER A 65 10.48 2.94 7.37
C SER A 65 10.95 2.38 8.70
#